data_AF-A0A2D8MIP2-F1
#
_entry.id   AF-A0A2D8MIP2-F1
#
_cell.length_a   1.000
_cell.length_b   1.000
_cell.length_c   1.000
_cell.angle_alpha   90.00
_cell.angle_beta   90.00
_cell.angle_gamma   90.00
#
_symmetry.space_group_name_H-M   'P 1'
#
loop_
_entity.id
_entity.type
_entity.pdbx_description
1 polymer ?
#
loop_
_entity_poly.entity_id
_entity_poly.type
_entity_poly.pdbx_seq_one_letter_code
_entity_poly.pdbx_strand_id
1 'polypeptide(L)' 'MPLLPDRHPQKDFFILDIADVVPKDDTASMEHPLFSLATKPDMRHLVYQNGENRLEIAPSGLGLPTIKDKDILIFCIS' A
#
# COMPACT_ATOMS: atom_id res chain seq x y z
N MET A 1 8.83 -25.21 -6.38
CA MET A 1 7.85 -24.34 -5.72
C MET A 1 6.47 -24.76 -6.22
N PRO A 2 5.49 -25.07 -5.36
CA PRO A 2 4.16 -25.42 -5.84
C PRO A 2 3.49 -24.15 -6.36
N LEU A 3 2.85 -24.24 -7.52
CA LEU A 3 2.03 -23.16 -8.05
C LEU A 3 0.77 -23.07 -7.18
N LEU A 4 0.40 -21.85 -6.81
CA LEU A 4 -0.83 -21.59 -6.06
C LEU A 4 -2.06 -21.99 -6.92
N PRO A 5 -3.16 -22.41 -6.28
CA PRO A 5 -4.38 -22.78 -7.00
C PRO A 5 -4.97 -21.57 -7.74
N ASP A 6 -5.57 -21.82 -8.91
CA ASP A 6 -6.29 -20.79 -9.66
C ASP A 6 -7.62 -20.49 -8.96
N ARG A 7 -7.68 -19.34 -8.28
CA ARG A 7 -8.81 -18.91 -7.44
C ARG A 7 -9.88 -18.16 -8.22
N HIS A 8 -9.59 -17.67 -9.43
CA HIS A 8 -10.48 -16.77 -10.18
C HIS A 8 -10.50 -17.07 -11.69
N PRO A 9 -11.11 -18.21 -12.11
CA PRO A 9 -11.21 -18.60 -13.52
C PRO A 9 -12.07 -17.64 -14.37
N GLN A 10 -12.89 -16.79 -13.74
CA GLN A 10 -13.65 -15.73 -14.39
C GLN A 10 -13.17 -14.36 -13.88
N LYS A 11 -12.63 -13.55 -14.78
CA LYS A 11 -12.09 -12.21 -14.48
C LYS A 11 -13.22 -11.19 -14.36
N ASP A 12 -13.85 -11.11 -13.20
CA ASP A 12 -14.75 -10.00 -12.90
C ASP A 12 -13.93 -8.73 -12.60
N PHE A 13 -14.34 -7.61 -13.19
CA PHE A 13 -13.53 -6.40 -13.38
C PHE A 13 -13.14 -5.60 -12.12
N PHE A 14 -13.49 -6.08 -10.92
CA PHE A 14 -13.12 -5.43 -9.66
C PHE A 14 -12.92 -6.47 -8.55
N ILE A 15 -11.88 -7.31 -8.68
CA ILE A 15 -11.36 -8.10 -7.57
C ILE A 15 -10.08 -7.40 -7.10
N LEU A 16 -10.20 -6.62 -6.03
CA LEU A 16 -9.04 -6.24 -5.22
C LEU A 16 -8.70 -7.47 -4.38
N ASP A 17 -7.80 -8.31 -4.91
CA ASP A 17 -7.25 -9.48 -4.21
C ASP A 17 -6.26 -9.01 -3.12
N ILE A 18 -6.78 -8.29 -2.11
CA ILE A 18 -6.03 -7.89 -0.91
C ILE A 18 -6.00 -9.04 0.11
N ALA A 19 -6.72 -10.14 -0.11
CA ALA A 19 -6.91 -11.20 0.88
C ALA A 19 -5.62 -11.91 1.31
N ASP A 20 -4.56 -11.91 0.49
CA ASP A 20 -3.25 -12.48 0.84
C ASP A 20 -2.19 -11.44 1.22
N VAL A 21 -2.52 -10.14 1.23
CA VAL A 21 -1.61 -9.10 1.76
C VAL A 21 -1.90 -8.93 3.23
N VAL A 22 -0.98 -9.37 4.07
CA VAL A 22 -0.94 -9.02 5.49
C VAL A 22 -0.12 -7.72 5.61
N PRO A 23 -0.70 -6.51 5.54
CA PRO A 23 0.08 -5.26 5.61
C PRO A 23 0.73 -5.03 6.98
N LYS A 24 0.42 -5.89 7.97
CA LYS A 24 1.15 -5.98 9.23
C LYS A 24 2.61 -6.41 9.02
N ASP A 25 2.88 -7.29 8.06
CA ASP A 25 4.21 -7.84 7.74
C ASP A 25 4.77 -7.31 6.41
N ASP A 26 4.18 -6.23 5.87
CA ASP A 26 4.63 -5.60 4.62
C ASP A 26 6.04 -4.99 4.78
N THR A 27 7.03 -5.83 4.49
CA THR A 27 8.45 -5.49 4.48
C THR A 27 8.80 -4.73 3.21
N ALA A 28 8.05 -4.90 2.12
CA ALA A 28 8.32 -4.26 0.84
C ALA A 28 8.12 -2.74 0.92
N SER A 29 7.11 -2.28 1.66
CA SER A 29 6.91 -0.84 1.91
C SER A 29 7.92 -0.24 2.90
N MET A 30 8.77 -1.02 3.58
CA MET A 30 9.78 -0.45 4.48
C MET A 30 10.91 0.27 3.74
N GLU A 31 11.23 -0.17 2.52
CA GLU A 31 12.22 0.49 1.66
C GLU A 31 11.68 1.81 1.07
N HIS A 32 10.35 1.90 0.91
CA HIS A 32 9.66 3.03 0.31
C HIS A 32 8.39 3.40 1.13
N PRO A 33 8.55 4.07 2.29
CA PRO A 33 7.47 4.25 3.26
C PRO A 33 6.35 5.18 2.76
N LEU A 34 5.15 4.63 2.58
CA LEU A 34 3.99 5.42 2.16
C LEU A 34 3.37 6.25 3.30
N PHE A 35 3.40 5.71 4.52
CA PHE A 35 2.72 6.29 5.67
C PHE A 35 3.63 7.24 6.45
N SER A 36 3.15 8.45 6.70
CA SER A 36 3.85 9.45 7.50
C SER A 36 3.71 9.20 9.00
N LEU A 37 4.79 9.48 9.74
CA LEU A 37 4.81 9.52 11.20
C LEU A 37 4.55 10.94 11.75
N ALA A 38 4.37 11.93 10.87
CA ALA A 38 4.16 13.31 11.27
C ALA A 38 2.79 13.49 11.96
N THR A 39 2.75 14.34 12.98
CA THR A 39 1.51 14.77 13.64
C THR A 39 0.84 15.95 12.94
N LYS A 40 1.56 16.63 12.03
CA LYS A 40 1.05 17.68 11.14
C LYS A 40 0.92 17.11 9.72
N PRO A 41 0.03 17.66 8.87
CA PRO A 41 -0.11 17.25 7.48
C PRO A 41 1.24 17.23 6.75
N ASP A 42 1.63 16.04 6.29
CA ASP A 42 2.86 15.84 5.53
C ASP A 42 2.58 16.08 4.05
N MET A 43 3.10 17.19 3.52
CA MET A 43 2.86 17.66 2.15
C MET A 43 4.01 17.36 1.20
N ARG A 44 4.86 16.38 1.55
CA ARG A 44 5.96 15.98 0.66
C ARG A 44 5.42 15.23 -0.54
N HIS A 45 5.93 15.55 -1.72
CA HIS A 45 5.80 14.70 -2.90
C HIS A 45 6.81 13.57 -2.78
N LEU A 46 6.34 12.32 -2.78
CA LEU A 46 7.20 11.15 -2.71
C LEU A 46 7.52 10.68 -4.12
N VAL A 47 8.80 10.40 -4.37
CA VAL A 47 9.26 9.81 -5.62
C VAL A 47 10.09 8.60 -5.27
N TYR A 48 9.62 7.43 -5.64
CA TYR A 48 10.30 6.16 -5.47
C TYR A 48 10.78 5.65 -6.82
N GLN A 49 11.97 5.06 -6.83
CA GLN A 49 12.58 4.50 -8.03
C GLN A 49 13.20 3.15 -7.70
N ASN A 50 12.87 2.15 -8.52
CA ASN A 50 13.45 0.82 -8.45
C ASN A 50 13.78 0.34 -9.87
N GLY A 51 15.06 0.40 -10.23
CA GLY A 51 15.52 0.17 -11.59
C GLY A 51 14.91 1.16 -12.58
N GLU A 52 14.18 0.64 -13.57
CA GLU A 52 13.46 1.42 -14.57
C GLU A 52 12.06 1.87 -14.10
N ASN A 53 11.57 1.33 -13.00
CA ASN A 53 10.25 1.67 -12.47
C ASN A 53 10.32 2.92 -11.59
N ARG A 54 9.35 3.81 -11.77
CA ARG A 54 9.23 5.05 -11.00
C ARG A 54 7.80 5.28 -10.55
N LEU A 55 7.63 5.58 -9.27
CA LEU A 55 6.35 5.87 -8.63
C LEU A 55 6.40 7.27 -8.03
N GLU A 56 5.46 8.13 -8.44
CA GLU A 56 5.25 9.44 -7.84
C GLU A 56 3.95 9.44 -7.04
N ILE A 57 3.98 10.05 -5.86
CA ILE A 57 2.83 10.17 -4.98
C ILE A 57 2.71 11.63 -4.56
N ALA A 58 1.61 12.26 -5.00
CA ALA A 58 1.25 13.61 -4.59
C ALA A 58 0.38 13.56 -3.32
N PRO A 59 0.68 14.39 -2.31
CA PRO A 59 -0.15 14.48 -1.12
C PRO A 59 -1.52 15.09 -1.44
N SER A 60 -2.53 14.72 -0.66
CA SER A 60 -3.84 15.35 -0.74
C SER A 60 -3.87 16.70 0.00
N GLY A 61 -5.01 17.40 -0.01
CA GLY A 61 -5.22 18.58 0.84
C GLY A 61 -5.12 18.31 2.36
N LEU A 62 -5.13 17.03 2.77
CA LEU A 62 -4.93 16.59 4.15
C LEU A 62 -3.50 16.06 4.42
N GLY A 63 -2.64 16.06 3.39
CA GLY A 63 -1.32 15.45 3.43
C GLY A 63 -1.30 13.99 2.97
N LEU A 64 -0.16 13.35 3.18
CA LEU A 64 0.07 11.91 3.00
C LEU A 64 -0.67 11.11 4.09
N PRO A 65 -1.05 9.86 3.80
CA PRO A 65 -1.65 8.98 4.79
C PRO A 65 -0.67 8.77 5.96
N THR A 66 -1.19 8.64 7.16
CA THR A 66 -0.41 8.50 8.40
C THR A 66 -0.41 7.06 8.89
N ILE A 67 0.42 6.76 9.89
CA ILE A 67 0.42 5.43 10.52
C ILE A 67 -0.95 5.07 11.14
N LYS A 68 -1.76 6.05 11.54
CA LYS A 68 -3.12 5.81 12.05
C LYS A 68 -4.06 5.32 10.95
N ASP A 69 -3.89 5.84 9.75
CA ASP A 69 -4.65 5.39 8.58
C ASP A 69 -4.25 3.95 8.21
N LYS A 70 -2.96 3.60 8.38
CA LYS A 70 -2.48 2.21 8.25
C LYS A 70 -3.19 1.27 9.22
N ASP A 71 -3.34 1.66 10.49
CA ASP A 71 -4.02 0.84 11.50
C ASP A 71 -5.49 0.59 11.14
N ILE A 72 -6.19 1.60 10.61
CA ILE A 72 -7.58 1.44 10.12
C ILE A 72 -7.63 0.48 8.95
N LEU A 73 -6.70 0.60 8.00
CA LEU A 73 -6.63 -0.32 6.86
C LEU A 73 -6.39 -1.77 7.31
N ILE A 74 -5.49 -1.99 8.27
CA ILE A 74 -5.26 -3.31 8.87
C ILE A 74 -6.56 -3.83 9.51
N PHE A 75 -7.28 -2.99 10.26
CA PHE A 75 -8.55 -3.38 10.88
C PHE A 75 -9.61 -3.78 9.84
N CYS A 76 -9.75 -3.02 8.75
CA CYS A 76 -10.78 -3.27 7.75
C CYS A 76 -10.60 -4.56 6.94
N ILE A 77 -9.38 -5.11 6.90
CA ILE A 77 -9.04 -6.31 6.11
C ILE A 77 -8.73 -7.54 6.97
N SER A 78 -8.76 -7.39 8.30
CA SER A 78 -8.61 -8.50 9.27
C SER A 78 -9.97 -9.12 9.58
#